data_AF-A0A2T0LDR5-F1
#
_entry.id   AF-A0A2T0LDR5-F1
#
_cell.length_a   1.000
_cell.length_b   1.000
_cell.length_c   1.000
_cell.angle_alpha   90.00
_cell.angle_beta   90.00
_cell.angle_gamma   90.00
#
_symmetry.space_group_name_H-M   'P 1'
#
loop_
_entity.id
_entity.type
_entity.pdbx_description
1 polymer ?
#
loop_
_entity_poly.entity_id
_entity_poly.type
_entity_poly.pdbx_seq_one_letter_code
_entity_poly.pdbx_strand_id
1 'polypeptide(L)'
;MSLPQVIISIPLFLVLLFGIGFILNMILKTTWLPSYLYAALIIGLAGYMFMERGGLKPVDWIILSAGMIGALLSGWTIKMLRTKGYRMF
;
A
#
# COMPACT_ATOMS: atom_id res chain seq x y z
N MET A 1 5.68 8.93 18.70
CA MET A 1 4.34 9.15 18.11
C MET A 1 3.33 9.18 19.22
N SER A 2 2.41 10.14 19.20
CA SER A 2 1.29 10.15 20.14
C SER A 2 0.26 9.09 19.72
N LEU A 3 -0.48 8.54 20.68
CA LEU A 3 -1.49 7.52 20.40
C LEU A 3 -2.53 7.96 19.34
N PRO A 4 -3.06 9.21 19.35
CA PRO A 4 -3.97 9.67 18.31
C PRO A 4 -3.37 9.64 16.91
N GLN A 5 -2.08 9.97 16.77
CA GLN A 5 -1.39 9.97 15.49
C GLN A 5 -1.34 8.56 14.88
N VAL A 6 -1.08 7.53 15.70
CA VAL A 6 -1.06 6.14 15.24
C VAL A 6 -2.44 5.72 14.77
N ILE A 7 -3.49 6.04 15.54
CA ILE A 7 -4.87 5.70 15.20
C ILE A 7 -5.29 6.34 13.88
N ILE A 8 -4.93 7.61 13.63
CA ILE A 8 -5.27 8.32 12.38
C ILE A 8 -4.43 7.79 11.21
N SER A 9 -3.17 7.42 11.45
CA SER A 9 -2.28 6.97 10.37
C SER A 9 -2.73 5.66 9.72
N ILE A 10 -3.38 4.76 10.47
CA ILE A 10 -3.85 3.46 9.95
C ILE A 10 -4.86 3.63 8.80
N PRO A 11 -6.04 4.27 8.99
CA PRO A 11 -7.00 4.48 7.92
C PRO A 11 -6.44 5.38 6.83
N LEU A 12 -5.60 6.36 7.19
CA LEU A 12 -4.99 7.26 6.21
C LEU A 12 -4.09 6.49 5.23
N PHE A 13 -3.15 5.69 5.72
CA PHE A 13 -2.27 4.90 4.85
C PHE A 13 -3.03 3.84 4.06
N LEU A 14 -4.04 3.21 4.66
CA LEU A 14 -4.88 2.24 3.98
C LEU A 14 -5.61 2.88 2.78
N VAL A 15 -6.31 4.00 3.00
CA VAL A 15 -7.10 4.68 1.96
C VAL A 15 -6.19 5.31 0.91
N LEU A 16 -5.07 5.90 1.33
CA LEU A 16 -4.09 6.52 0.43
C LEU A 16 -3.50 5.49 -0.54
N LEU A 17 -3.00 4.37 -0.03
CA LEU A 17 -2.37 3.33 -0.86
C LEU A 17 -3.39 2.60 -1.72
N PHE A 18 -4.60 2.42 -1.20
CA PHE A 18 -5.73 1.95 -2.00
C PHE A 18 -6.02 2.88 -3.18
N GLY A 19 -6.14 4.19 -2.93
CA GLY A 19 -6.45 5.19 -3.94
C GLY A 19 -5.36 5.32 -5.01
N ILE A 20 -4.10 5.42 -4.59
CA ILE A 20 -2.96 5.49 -5.52
C ILE A 20 -2.83 4.20 -6.31
N GLY A 21 -2.98 3.03 -5.67
CA GLY A 21 -2.94 1.74 -6.35
C GLY A 21 -4.05 1.59 -7.37
N PHE A 22 -5.25 2.09 -7.07
CA PHE A 22 -6.37 2.12 -8.00
C PHE A 22 -6.06 2.98 -9.23
N ILE A 23 -5.58 4.20 -9.04
CA ILE A 23 -5.21 5.13 -10.13
C ILE A 23 -4.07 4.54 -10.98
N LEU A 24 -3.00 4.04 -10.35
CA LEU A 24 -1.87 3.42 -11.05
C LEU A 24 -2.32 2.25 -11.92
N ASN A 25 -3.20 1.39 -11.41
CA ASN A 25 -3.73 0.27 -12.15
C ASN A 25 -4.62 0.69 -13.34
N MET A 26 -5.35 1.80 -13.22
CA MET A 26 -6.14 2.34 -14.32
C MET A 26 -5.25 2.90 -15.45
N ILE A 27 -4.13 3.55 -15.10
CA ILE A 27 -3.18 4.11 -16.09
C ILE A 27 -2.32 3.01 -16.74
N LEU A 28 -1.66 2.18 -15.92
CA LEU A 28 -0.65 1.21 -16.39
C LEU A 28 -1.26 -0.11 -16.88
N LYS A 29 -2.59 -0.26 -16.83
CA LYS A 29 -3.39 -1.44 -17.24
C LYS A 29 -2.93 -2.80 -16.69
N THR A 30 -1.99 -2.80 -15.75
CA THR A 30 -1.54 -3.97 -15.00
C THR A 30 -2.40 -4.10 -13.74
N THR A 31 -2.60 -5.30 -13.17
CA THR A 31 -3.51 -5.49 -12.00
C THR A 31 -2.79 -5.46 -10.67
N TRP A 32 -1.60 -6.04 -10.63
CA TRP A 32 -0.89 -6.31 -9.39
C TRP A 32 0.36 -5.46 -9.23
N LEU A 33 0.66 -4.61 -10.21
CA LEU A 33 1.86 -3.76 -10.22
C LEU A 33 1.94 -2.86 -8.99
N PRO A 34 0.88 -2.15 -8.55
CA PRO A 34 0.96 -1.31 -7.36
C PRO A 34 1.24 -2.09 -6.08
N SER A 35 0.69 -3.29 -5.95
CA SER A 35 0.94 -4.15 -4.79
C SER A 35 2.40 -4.63 -4.75
N TYR A 36 2.96 -5.03 -5.89
CA TYR A 36 4.37 -5.41 -5.98
C TYR A 36 5.31 -4.23 -5.79
N LEU A 37 4.98 -3.06 -6.34
CA LEU A 37 5.74 -1.83 -6.16
C LEU A 37 5.80 -1.44 -4.67
N TYR A 38 4.65 -1.53 -3.98
CA TYR A 38 4.60 -1.23 -2.57
C TYR A 38 5.34 -2.27 -1.71
N ALA A 39 5.25 -3.56 -2.04
CA ALA A 39 6.04 -4.59 -1.38
C ALA A 39 7.56 -4.37 -1.52
N ALA A 40 8.02 -4.00 -2.73
CA ALA A 40 9.41 -3.63 -2.97
C ALA A 40 9.84 -2.41 -2.13
N LEU A 41 8.95 -1.42 -1.98
CA LEU A 41 9.18 -0.26 -1.13
C LEU A 41 9.34 -0.66 0.34
N ILE A 42 8.48 -1.54 0.87
CA ILE A 42 8.60 -2.06 2.25
C ILE A 42 9.95 -2.73 2.46
N ILE A 43 10.38 -3.61 1.53
CA ILE A 43 11.64 -4.34 1.64
C ILE A 43 12.83 -3.38 1.62
N GLY A 44 12.84 -2.43 0.68
CA GLY A 44 13.90 -1.43 0.56
C GLY A 44 13.99 -0.54 1.80
N LEU A 45 12.85 -0.09 2.32
CA LEU A 45 12.79 0.72 3.54
C LEU A 45 13.26 -0.08 4.76
N ALA A 46 12.82 -1.33 4.91
CA ALA A 46 13.23 -2.20 6.01
C ALA A 46 14.74 -2.45 6.01
N GLY A 47 15.33 -2.72 4.83
CA GLY A 47 16.77 -2.89 4.70
C GLY A 47 17.55 -1.62 5.05
N TYR A 48 17.12 -0.47 4.53
CA TYR A 48 17.74 0.83 4.84
C TYR A 48 17.69 1.15 6.34
N MET A 49 16.51 1.00 6.96
CA MET A 49 16.31 1.27 8.38
C MET A 49 17.02 0.27 9.28
N PHE A 50 17.21 -0.97 8.82
CA PHE A 50 18.01 -1.96 9.53
C PHE A 50 19.49 -1.54 9.60
N MET A 51 20.04 -1.03 8.50
CA MET A 51 21.43 -0.55 8.48
C MET A 51 21.62 0.75 9.29
N GLU A 52 20.65 1.66 9.27
CA GLU A 52 20.76 2.95 9.96
C GLU A 52 20.48 2.86 11.47
N ARG A 53 19.47 2.07 11.87
CA ARG A 53 18.91 2.09 13.23
C ARG A 53 18.77 0.71 13.87
N GLY A 54 19.21 -0.35 13.21
CA GLY A 54 19.06 -1.74 13.69
C GLY A 54 17.66 -2.33 13.51
N GLY A 55 16.74 -1.61 12.87
CA GLY A 55 15.41 -2.13 12.52
C GLY A 55 14.29 -1.09 12.55
N LEU A 56 13.08 -1.56 12.20
CA LEU A 56 11.84 -0.78 12.23
C LEU A 56 11.18 -0.88 13.60
N LYS A 57 10.55 0.21 14.06
CA LYS A 57 9.78 0.18 15.30
C LYS A 57 8.49 -0.61 15.08
N PRO A 58 7.89 -1.20 16.12
CA PRO A 58 6.62 -1.91 16.00
C PRO A 58 5.51 -1.07 15.36
N VAL A 59 5.48 0.24 15.66
CA VAL A 59 4.50 1.18 15.08
C VAL A 59 4.69 1.34 13.57
N ASP A 60 5.93 1.34 13.09
CA ASP A 60 6.21 1.49 11.65
C ASP A 60 5.68 0.26 10.89
N TRP A 61 5.85 -0.93 11.45
CA TRP A 61 5.28 -2.17 10.88
C TRP A 61 3.75 -2.15 10.79
N ILE A 62 3.07 -1.60 11.79
CA ILE A 62 1.61 -1.47 11.78
C ILE A 62 1.17 -0.55 10.62
N ILE A 63 1.84 0.58 10.43
CA ILE A 63 1.49 1.54 9.38
C ILE A 63 1.80 0.97 7.98
N LEU A 64 2.96 0.32 7.81
CA LEU A 64 3.36 -0.30 6.55
C LEU A 64 2.43 -1.45 6.16
N SER A 65 2.00 -2.27 7.13
CA SER A 65 1.05 -3.36 6.86
C SER A 65 -0.35 -2.83 6.49
N ALA A 66 -0.82 -1.74 7.12
CA ALA A 66 -2.07 -1.08 6.74
C ALA A 66 -2.02 -0.58 5.29
N GLY A 67 -0.91 0.03 4.87
CA GLY A 67 -0.69 0.42 3.48
C GLY A 67 -0.66 -0.78 2.52
N MET A 68 -0.09 -1.91 2.94
CA MET A 68 0.01 -3.13 2.12
C MET A 68 -1.36 -3.74 1.87
N ILE A 69 -2.20 -3.77 2.91
CA ILE A 69 -3.60 -4.18 2.79
C ILE A 69 -4.32 -3.24 1.80
N GLY A 70 -4.13 -1.93 1.89
CA GLY A 70 -4.68 -0.97 0.93
C GLY A 70 -4.28 -1.25 -0.52
N ALA A 71 -2.98 -1.49 -0.77
CA ALA A 71 -2.47 -1.80 -2.10
C ALA A 71 -2.99 -3.15 -2.63
N LEU A 72 -3.12 -4.19 -1.79
CA LEU A 72 -3.70 -5.47 -2.19
C LEU A 72 -5.19 -5.34 -2.53
N LEU A 73 -5.95 -4.60 -1.70
CA LEU A 73 -7.37 -4.30 -1.95
C LEU A 73 -7.55 -3.58 -3.29
N SER A 74 -6.67 -2.63 -3.64
CA SER A 74 -6.74 -1.97 -4.96
C SER A 74 -6.56 -2.96 -6.12
N GLY A 75 -5.67 -3.94 -5.96
CA GLY A 75 -5.42 -4.98 -6.97
C GLY A 75 -6.64 -5.89 -7.14
N TRP A 76 -7.23 -6.34 -6.03
CA TRP A 76 -8.47 -7.12 -6.05
C TRP A 76 -9.64 -6.34 -6.65
N THR A 77 -9.85 -5.08 -6.25
CA THR A 77 -10.92 -4.24 -6.78
C THR A 77 -10.79 -4.05 -8.28
N ILE A 78 -9.59 -3.78 -8.79
CA ILE A 78 -9.37 -3.61 -10.23
C ILE A 78 -9.58 -4.93 -10.98
N LYS A 79 -9.10 -6.06 -10.43
CA LYS A 79 -9.34 -7.38 -11.02
C LYS A 79 -10.84 -7.64 -11.19
N MET A 80 -11.62 -7.32 -10.15
CA MET A 80 -13.07 -7.45 -10.15
C MET A 80 -13.76 -6.50 -11.14
N LEU A 81 -13.30 -5.25 -11.26
CA LEU A 81 -13.86 -4.30 -12.23
C LEU A 81 -13.58 -4.73 -13.67
N ARG A 82 -12.39 -5.28 -13.94
CA ARG A 82 -12.01 -5.81 -15.26
C ARG A 82 -12.87 -6.99 -15.68
N THR A 83 -13.11 -7.94 -14.78
CA THR A 83 -13.98 -9.10 -15.10
C THR A 83 -15.44 -8.71 -15.30
N LYS A 84 -15.88 -7.61 -14.68
CA LYS A 84 -17.23 -7.05 -14.86
C LYS A 84 -17.38 -6.15 -16.10
N GLY A 85 -16.34 -6.00 -16.92
CA GLY A 85 -16.39 -5.20 -18.14
C GLY A 85 -16.47 -3.69 -17.90
N TYR A 86 -16.10 -3.21 -16.71
CA TYR A 86 -16.00 -1.76 -16.49
C TYR A 86 -14.92 -1.19 -17.38
N ARG A 87 -15.27 -0.14 -18.12
CA ARG A 87 -14.30 0.66 -18.87
C ARG A 87 -13.41 1.38 -17.87
N MET A 88 -12.19 0.89 -17.72
CA MET A 88 -11.14 1.66 -17.08
C MET A 88 -10.70 2.71 -18.09
N PHE A 89 -11.07 3.98 -17.86
CA PHE A 89 -10.76 5.17 -18.68
C PHE A 89 -10.49 4.90 -20.18
#